data_AF-A0A354IUY0-F1
#
_entry.id   AF-A0A354IUY0-F1
#
_cell.length_a   1.000
_cell.length_b   1.000
_cell.length_c   1.000
_cell.angle_alpha   90.00
_cell.angle_beta   90.00
_cell.angle_gamma   90.00
#
_symmetry.space_group_name_H-M   'P 1'
#
loop_
_entity.id
_entity.type
_entity.pdbx_description
1 polymer ?
#
loop_
_entity_poly.entity_id
_entity_poly.type
_entity_poly.pdbx_seq_one_letter_code
_entity_poly.pdbx_strand_id
1 'polypeptide(L)'
;MKRIPALAIVSGVTMLAFSGVHAAEPYILDLRPDAPQCRMPQAKRPTLGVNFKHDLPTEIKADFNGDGWCDYVLGVHYPLNSNMNAYDLDELMVLGQARGWKPVFNGKKGWELEDHDTWPTFRVDLTDIRLVFPRQGGAPFVLGLYAGGSSDGTRDMGNGCQQYNSVYRWDDAVGTFRKSDEATRDAVLRYFYSAIEKPCNARE
;
A
#
# COMPACT_ATOMS: atom_id res chain seq x y z
N MET A 1 -69.56 47.87 25.14
CA MET A 1 -68.34 47.21 25.66
C MET A 1 -67.72 46.38 24.53
N LYS A 2 -66.55 46.80 24.02
CA LYS A 2 -65.78 46.10 22.97
C LYS A 2 -64.49 45.57 23.60
N ARG A 3 -64.18 44.29 23.36
CA ARG A 3 -62.97 43.59 23.85
C ARG A 3 -61.75 44.04 23.05
N ILE A 4 -60.63 44.26 23.75
CA ILE A 4 -59.28 44.39 23.17
C ILE A 4 -58.53 43.07 23.49
N PRO A 5 -57.84 42.44 22.52
CA PRO A 5 -57.22 41.14 22.73
C PRO A 5 -55.86 41.26 23.45
N ALA A 6 -55.55 40.23 24.24
CA ALA A 6 -54.28 40.06 24.95
C ALA A 6 -53.16 39.63 23.99
N LEU A 7 -52.00 40.26 24.12
CA LEU A 7 -50.76 39.94 23.43
C LEU A 7 -50.07 38.79 24.18
N ALA A 8 -49.94 37.62 23.55
CA ALA A 8 -49.15 36.50 24.07
C ALA A 8 -47.72 36.60 23.51
N ILE A 9 -46.75 36.88 24.37
CA ILE A 9 -45.32 36.82 24.04
C ILE A 9 -44.88 35.37 24.27
N VAL A 10 -44.59 34.65 23.19
CA VAL A 10 -44.00 33.32 23.24
C VAL A 10 -42.48 33.49 23.28
N SER A 11 -41.87 33.27 24.44
CA SER A 11 -40.42 33.16 24.58
C SER A 11 -39.96 31.84 23.96
N GLY A 12 -39.31 31.92 22.80
CA GLY A 12 -38.63 30.79 22.18
C GLY A 12 -37.41 30.38 22.99
N VAL A 13 -37.40 29.14 23.49
CA VAL A 13 -36.20 28.50 24.04
C VAL A 13 -35.38 27.98 22.86
N THR A 14 -34.24 28.63 22.59
CA THR A 14 -33.28 28.14 21.60
C THR A 14 -32.52 26.96 22.20
N MET A 15 -32.88 25.73 21.82
CA MET A 15 -32.06 24.55 22.14
C MET A 15 -30.79 24.59 21.29
N LEU A 16 -29.65 24.86 21.93
CA LEU A 16 -28.33 24.59 21.39
C LEU A 16 -28.14 23.06 21.36
N ALA A 17 -28.37 22.45 20.21
CA ALA A 17 -27.94 21.08 19.96
C ALA A 17 -26.41 21.08 19.82
N PHE A 18 -25.72 20.67 20.88
CA PHE A 18 -24.33 20.26 20.77
C PHE A 18 -24.30 18.95 19.99
N SER A 19 -23.99 19.05 18.69
CA SER A 19 -23.56 17.90 17.90
C SER A 19 -22.27 17.39 18.52
N GLY A 20 -22.37 16.36 19.37
CA GLY A 20 -21.23 15.61 19.82
C GLY A 20 -20.47 15.15 18.58
N VAL A 21 -19.21 15.56 18.47
CA VAL A 21 -18.26 14.96 17.53
C VAL A 21 -18.13 13.51 18.01
N HIS A 22 -18.91 12.61 17.43
CA HIS A 22 -18.62 11.19 17.53
C HIS A 22 -17.26 11.01 16.86
N ALA A 23 -16.21 10.91 17.67
CA ALA A 23 -14.95 10.35 17.23
C ALA A 23 -15.31 9.00 16.61
N ALA A 24 -15.10 8.85 15.30
CA ALA A 24 -15.30 7.59 14.61
C ALA A 24 -14.55 6.51 15.40
N GLU A 25 -15.18 5.36 15.63
CA GLU A 25 -14.50 4.25 16.28
C GLU A 25 -13.16 4.00 15.58
N PRO A 26 -12.07 3.77 16.34
CA PRO A 26 -10.77 3.55 15.74
C PRO A 26 -10.91 2.41 14.73
N TYR A 27 -10.51 2.67 13.50
CA TYR A 27 -10.46 1.67 12.45
C TYR A 27 -9.48 0.56 12.88
N ILE A 28 -10.01 -0.55 13.40
CA ILE A 28 -9.19 -1.69 13.84
C ILE A 28 -8.94 -2.57 12.62
N LEU A 29 -7.75 -2.43 12.03
CA LEU A 29 -7.22 -3.41 11.10
C LEU A 29 -6.74 -4.64 11.88
N ASP A 30 -7.36 -5.80 11.61
CA ASP A 30 -6.87 -7.09 12.10
C ASP A 30 -5.81 -7.63 11.13
N LEU A 31 -4.56 -7.67 11.60
CA LEU A 31 -3.37 -7.91 10.80
C LEU A 31 -2.57 -9.12 11.29
N ARG A 32 -1.75 -9.67 10.39
CA ARG A 32 -0.85 -10.80 10.64
C ARG A 32 0.45 -10.64 9.85
N PRO A 33 1.58 -11.19 10.33
CA PRO A 33 2.86 -11.10 9.62
C PRO A 33 3.01 -12.19 8.54
N ASP A 34 2.38 -13.34 8.75
CA ASP A 34 2.60 -14.52 7.92
C ASP A 34 1.79 -14.44 6.62
N ALA A 35 2.48 -14.60 5.49
CA ALA A 35 1.85 -14.69 4.19
C ALA A 35 0.84 -15.86 4.15
N PRO A 36 -0.42 -15.63 3.71
CA PRO A 36 -1.33 -16.71 3.37
C PRO A 36 -0.73 -17.60 2.28
N GLN A 37 -1.12 -18.87 2.27
CA GLN A 37 -0.78 -19.74 1.14
C GLN A 37 -1.53 -19.28 -0.10
N CYS A 38 -0.81 -19.26 -1.23
CA CYS A 38 -1.35 -18.91 -2.54
C CYS A 38 -1.14 -20.08 -3.52
N ARG A 39 -1.94 -20.13 -4.58
CA ARG A 39 -1.83 -21.15 -5.62
C ARG A 39 -0.83 -20.71 -6.68
N MET A 40 0.13 -21.56 -7.02
CA MET A 40 1.06 -21.29 -8.12
C MET A 40 0.39 -21.54 -9.48
N PRO A 41 0.52 -20.61 -10.45
CA PRO A 41 0.14 -20.88 -11.84
C PRO A 41 0.92 -22.06 -12.43
N GLN A 42 0.25 -22.86 -13.25
CA GLN A 42 0.87 -24.02 -13.93
C GLN A 42 1.66 -23.62 -15.19
N ALA A 43 1.43 -22.42 -15.72
CA ALA A 43 2.16 -21.92 -16.88
C ALA A 43 3.61 -21.59 -16.50
N LYS A 44 4.55 -21.86 -17.42
CA LYS A 44 5.94 -21.43 -17.26
C LYS A 44 5.98 -19.93 -17.03
N ARG A 45 6.72 -19.50 -16.00
CA ARG A 45 6.94 -18.09 -15.68
C ARG A 45 7.52 -17.37 -16.90
N PRO A 46 7.04 -16.15 -17.23
CA PRO A 46 7.69 -15.31 -18.23
C PRO A 46 9.16 -15.11 -17.89
N THR A 47 10.01 -15.14 -18.90
CA THR A 47 11.41 -14.73 -18.77
C THR A 47 11.50 -13.23 -18.96
N LEU A 48 12.17 -12.53 -18.06
CA LEU A 48 12.48 -11.13 -18.29
C LEU A 48 13.45 -10.99 -19.46
N GLY A 49 13.28 -9.95 -20.27
CA GLY A 49 14.24 -9.59 -21.32
C GLY A 49 15.57 -9.06 -20.80
N VAL A 50 15.80 -9.08 -19.48
CA VAL A 50 16.91 -8.43 -18.79
C VAL A 50 17.97 -9.46 -18.35
N ASN A 51 19.25 -9.12 -18.58
CA ASN A 51 20.38 -9.96 -18.20
C ASN A 51 20.93 -9.58 -16.81
N PHE A 52 20.63 -10.40 -15.80
CA PHE A 52 21.04 -10.20 -14.41
C PHE A 52 22.41 -10.79 -14.03
N LYS A 53 23.33 -10.99 -14.98
CA LYS A 53 24.62 -11.67 -14.74
C LYS A 53 25.42 -11.13 -13.55
N HIS A 54 25.23 -9.87 -13.20
CA HIS A 54 25.96 -9.19 -12.12
C HIS A 54 25.09 -8.68 -10.97
N ASP A 55 23.77 -8.63 -11.13
CA ASP A 55 22.81 -8.11 -10.16
C ASP A 55 21.60 -9.07 -10.07
N LEU A 56 21.78 -10.20 -9.39
CA LEU A 56 20.69 -11.17 -9.23
C LEU A 56 19.55 -10.52 -8.42
N PRO A 57 18.33 -10.46 -8.97
CA PRO A 57 17.21 -9.87 -8.27
C PRO A 57 16.75 -10.79 -7.14
N THR A 58 16.20 -10.20 -6.08
CA THR A 58 15.50 -10.96 -5.04
C THR A 58 14.14 -11.39 -5.58
N GLU A 59 13.93 -12.70 -5.70
CA GLU A 59 12.60 -13.23 -6.06
C GLU A 59 11.66 -13.13 -4.85
N ILE A 60 10.51 -12.48 -5.04
CA ILE A 60 9.44 -12.40 -4.04
C ILE A 60 8.21 -13.09 -4.61
N LYS A 61 7.63 -14.01 -3.84
CA LYS A 61 6.43 -14.79 -4.20
C LYS A 61 5.38 -14.60 -3.12
N ALA A 62 4.29 -13.93 -3.48
CA ALA A 62 3.16 -13.66 -2.60
C ALA A 62 1.92 -13.36 -3.45
N ASP A 63 0.75 -13.47 -2.84
CA ASP A 63 -0.52 -13.01 -3.42
C ASP A 63 -0.64 -11.49 -3.14
N PHE A 64 -0.16 -10.66 -4.06
CA PHE A 64 -0.11 -9.21 -3.88
C PHE A 64 -1.44 -8.53 -4.20
N ASN A 65 -2.26 -9.11 -5.08
CA ASN A 65 -3.59 -8.60 -5.39
C ASN A 65 -4.72 -9.24 -4.56
N GLY A 66 -4.44 -10.31 -3.81
CA GLY A 66 -5.38 -10.96 -2.91
C GLY A 66 -6.36 -11.92 -3.60
N ASP A 67 -6.05 -12.41 -4.80
CA ASP A 67 -6.93 -13.27 -5.59
C ASP A 67 -6.73 -14.79 -5.33
N GLY A 68 -5.82 -15.12 -4.41
CA GLY A 68 -5.47 -16.48 -4.02
C GLY A 68 -4.50 -17.18 -4.97
N TRP A 69 -3.93 -16.48 -5.96
CA TRP A 69 -2.83 -16.94 -6.79
C TRP A 69 -1.53 -16.27 -6.37
N CYS A 70 -0.42 -16.98 -6.50
CA CYS A 70 0.88 -16.40 -6.22
C CYS A 70 1.30 -15.52 -7.39
N ASP A 71 1.53 -14.25 -7.09
CA ASP A 71 2.19 -13.34 -7.98
C ASP A 71 3.71 -13.49 -7.82
N TYR A 72 4.41 -12.99 -8.83
CA TYR A 72 5.85 -13.04 -8.89
C TYR A 72 6.40 -11.64 -9.05
N VAL A 73 7.31 -11.26 -8.17
CA VAL A 73 7.94 -9.95 -8.12
C VAL A 73 9.45 -10.10 -8.06
N LEU A 74 10.17 -9.21 -8.72
CA LEU A 74 11.62 -9.12 -8.67
C LEU A 74 12.08 -7.82 -8.01
N GLY A 75 12.69 -7.96 -6.84
CA GLY A 75 13.46 -6.91 -6.19
C GLY A 75 14.79 -6.70 -6.89
N VAL A 76 14.88 -5.64 -7.67
CA VAL A 76 16.13 -5.19 -8.30
C VAL A 76 16.67 -4.03 -7.46
N HIS A 77 17.90 -4.17 -6.96
CA HIS A 77 18.60 -3.06 -6.33
C HIS A 77 18.84 -1.98 -7.41
N TYR A 78 18.39 -0.75 -7.14
CA TYR A 78 18.17 0.36 -8.09
C TYR A 78 19.23 0.55 -9.24
N PRO A 79 18.84 1.02 -10.45
CA PRO A 79 19.51 0.80 -11.73
C PRO A 79 20.62 1.78 -12.10
N LEU A 80 21.30 2.46 -11.18
CA LEU A 80 22.49 3.25 -11.59
C LEU A 80 23.58 2.34 -12.18
N ASN A 81 23.58 1.04 -11.85
CA ASN A 81 24.52 0.06 -12.39
C ASN A 81 23.88 -1.08 -13.20
N SER A 82 22.53 -1.23 -13.23
CA SER A 82 21.89 -2.41 -13.84
C SER A 82 21.60 -2.28 -15.36
N ASN A 83 21.78 -1.08 -15.94
CA ASN A 83 21.42 -0.78 -17.34
C ASN A 83 19.94 -1.07 -17.71
N MET A 84 19.05 -1.21 -16.73
CA MET A 84 17.61 -1.39 -17.00
C MET A 84 16.99 -0.06 -17.43
N ASN A 85 16.27 -0.07 -18.55
CA ASN A 85 15.43 1.06 -18.94
C ASN A 85 14.26 1.16 -17.97
N ALA A 86 13.86 2.39 -17.62
CA ALA A 86 12.67 2.65 -16.79
C ALA A 86 11.35 2.09 -17.39
N TYR A 87 11.38 1.57 -18.60
CA TYR A 87 10.23 1.08 -19.35
C TYR A 87 9.92 -0.41 -19.16
N ASP A 88 10.81 -1.19 -18.52
CA ASP A 88 10.63 -2.64 -18.29
C ASP A 88 10.20 -2.95 -16.84
N LEU A 89 9.71 -1.92 -16.12
CA LEU A 89 9.25 -2.04 -14.74
C LEU A 89 7.95 -2.85 -14.62
N ASP A 90 7.12 -2.85 -15.67
CA ASP A 90 5.96 -3.76 -15.83
C ASP A 90 6.37 -5.22 -15.96
N GLU A 91 7.62 -5.50 -16.33
CA GLU A 91 8.14 -6.86 -16.41
C GLU A 91 8.63 -7.37 -15.05
N LEU A 92 8.92 -6.49 -14.08
CA LEU A 92 9.40 -6.88 -12.75
C LEU A 92 8.34 -7.59 -11.91
N MET A 93 7.07 -7.47 -12.29
CA MET A 93 5.96 -8.10 -11.60
C MET A 93 4.99 -8.73 -12.59
N VAL A 94 4.55 -9.95 -12.30
CA VAL A 94 3.48 -10.63 -13.02
C VAL A 94 2.51 -11.26 -12.05
N LEU A 95 1.22 -11.12 -12.35
CA LEU A 95 0.14 -11.63 -11.51
C LEU A 95 -0.18 -13.06 -11.87
N GLY A 96 -0.34 -13.91 -10.85
CA GLY A 96 -0.76 -15.28 -11.03
C GLY A 96 -2.25 -15.36 -11.37
N GLN A 97 -2.63 -16.32 -12.20
CA GLN A 97 -4.03 -16.65 -12.44
C GLN A 97 -4.16 -18.12 -12.85
N ALA A 98 -5.41 -18.62 -12.83
CA ALA A 98 -5.70 -20.01 -13.15
C ALA A 98 -5.15 -20.47 -14.51
N ARG A 99 -5.10 -19.57 -15.50
CA ARG A 99 -4.66 -19.86 -16.88
C ARG A 99 -3.24 -19.40 -17.19
N GLY A 100 -2.50 -18.89 -16.21
CA GLY A 100 -1.12 -18.47 -16.40
C GLY A 100 -0.78 -17.17 -15.69
N TRP A 101 -0.20 -16.22 -16.42
CA TRP A 101 0.31 -14.97 -15.87
C TRP A 101 -0.37 -13.78 -16.53
N LYS A 102 -0.67 -12.73 -15.78
CA LYS A 102 -1.24 -11.46 -16.26
C LYS A 102 -0.23 -10.34 -15.98
N PRO A 103 -0.02 -9.38 -16.90
CA PRO A 103 0.82 -8.22 -16.61
C PRO A 103 0.17 -7.30 -15.57
N VAL A 104 0.99 -6.50 -14.90
CA VAL A 104 0.54 -5.36 -14.08
C VAL A 104 -0.01 -4.22 -14.96
N PHE A 105 -0.46 -3.12 -14.33
CA PHE A 105 -1.07 -1.94 -14.95
C PHE A 105 -2.27 -2.23 -15.86
N ASN A 106 -2.92 -3.38 -15.64
CA ASN A 106 -3.95 -3.90 -16.53
C ASN A 106 -3.49 -3.97 -18.00
N GLY A 107 -2.20 -4.23 -18.23
CA GLY A 107 -1.59 -4.35 -19.56
C GLY A 107 -1.16 -3.03 -20.20
N LYS A 108 -1.34 -1.90 -19.50
CA LYS A 108 -0.80 -0.60 -19.91
C LYS A 108 0.69 -0.50 -19.63
N LYS A 109 1.37 0.46 -20.24
CA LYS A 109 2.74 0.83 -19.88
C LYS A 109 2.75 1.74 -18.66
N GLY A 110 3.80 1.66 -17.83
CA GLY A 110 3.90 2.47 -16.61
C GLY A 110 3.82 3.98 -16.86
N TRP A 111 4.33 4.47 -18.00
CA TRP A 111 4.24 5.88 -18.40
C TRP A 111 2.84 6.32 -18.87
N GLU A 112 1.92 5.37 -19.11
CA GLU A 112 0.50 5.64 -19.42
C GLU A 112 -0.33 5.87 -18.15
N LEU A 113 0.29 5.76 -16.96
CA LEU A 113 -0.35 6.06 -15.69
C LEU A 113 -0.16 7.55 -15.36
N GLU A 114 -1.26 8.29 -15.27
CA GLU A 114 -1.25 9.73 -14.95
C GLU A 114 -1.32 10.02 -13.43
N ASP A 115 -1.02 9.02 -12.58
CA ASP A 115 -1.26 9.09 -11.12
C ASP A 115 0.04 8.95 -10.31
N HIS A 116 0.42 10.03 -9.61
CA HIS A 116 1.60 10.09 -8.76
C HIS A 116 1.49 9.25 -7.48
N ASP A 117 0.29 8.81 -7.09
CA ASP A 117 0.08 7.94 -5.92
C ASP A 117 0.14 6.45 -6.27
N THR A 118 0.37 6.13 -7.55
CA THR A 118 0.53 4.76 -8.03
C THR A 118 1.99 4.41 -8.29
N TRP A 119 2.34 3.16 -8.00
CA TRP A 119 3.63 2.62 -8.40
C TRP A 119 3.61 2.23 -9.89
N PRO A 120 4.73 2.39 -10.63
CA PRO A 120 5.94 3.17 -10.32
C PRO A 120 5.91 4.51 -11.05
N THR A 121 6.39 5.60 -10.43
CA THR A 121 6.53 6.86 -11.16
C THR A 121 7.86 6.97 -11.90
N PHE A 122 9.00 6.62 -11.29
CA PHE A 122 10.33 6.72 -11.94
C PHE A 122 11.40 5.78 -11.40
N ARG A 123 11.21 5.29 -10.17
CA ARG A 123 12.17 4.45 -9.47
C ARG A 123 11.46 3.23 -8.91
N VAL A 124 12.10 2.06 -9.01
CA VAL A 124 11.60 0.83 -8.40
C VAL A 124 12.68 0.25 -7.53
N ASP A 125 12.37 0.16 -6.25
CA ASP A 125 13.12 -0.63 -5.30
C ASP A 125 12.12 -1.52 -4.55
N LEU A 126 12.29 -2.83 -4.71
CA LEU A 126 11.47 -3.85 -4.04
C LEU A 126 12.32 -4.74 -3.13
N THR A 127 13.59 -4.40 -2.89
CA THR A 127 14.52 -5.30 -2.17
C THR A 127 14.26 -5.28 -0.66
N ASP A 128 13.80 -4.15 -0.13
CA ASP A 128 13.56 -3.95 1.29
C ASP A 128 12.09 -3.80 1.68
N ILE A 129 11.18 -4.28 0.82
CA ILE A 129 9.76 -4.25 1.15
C ILE A 129 9.43 -5.20 2.30
N ARG A 130 8.35 -4.88 3.01
CA ARG A 130 7.71 -5.76 4.00
C ARG A 130 6.24 -5.91 3.66
N LEU A 131 5.72 -7.11 3.86
CA LEU A 131 4.32 -7.42 3.64
C LEU A 131 3.62 -7.61 4.99
N VAL A 132 2.48 -6.93 5.15
CA VAL A 132 1.58 -7.09 6.30
C VAL A 132 0.22 -7.48 5.77
N PHE A 133 -0.32 -8.60 6.25
CA PHE A 133 -1.51 -9.19 5.67
C PHE A 133 -2.74 -8.92 6.53
N PRO A 134 -3.91 -8.61 5.93
CA PRO A 134 -5.18 -8.67 6.65
C PRO A 134 -5.47 -10.11 7.08
N ARG A 135 -5.90 -10.30 8.33
CA ARG A 135 -6.28 -11.65 8.83
C ARG A 135 -7.48 -12.22 8.06
N GLN A 136 -8.36 -11.34 7.58
CA GLN A 136 -9.56 -11.67 6.83
C GLN A 136 -9.29 -12.08 5.37
N GLY A 137 -8.04 -11.96 4.90
CA GLY A 137 -7.66 -12.20 3.50
C GLY A 137 -7.67 -10.94 2.63
N GLY A 138 -7.30 -11.11 1.37
CA GLY A 138 -7.14 -10.04 0.38
C GLY A 138 -5.72 -9.49 0.29
N ALA A 139 -5.55 -8.46 -0.54
CA ALA A 139 -4.23 -7.90 -0.86
C ALA A 139 -3.47 -7.42 0.39
N PRO A 140 -2.18 -7.76 0.53
CA PRO A 140 -1.32 -7.27 1.59
C PRO A 140 -1.12 -5.77 1.51
N PHE A 141 -0.76 -5.21 2.66
CA PHE A 141 -0.13 -3.91 2.77
C PHE A 141 1.37 -4.06 2.52
N VAL A 142 1.91 -3.21 1.64
CA VAL A 142 3.32 -3.19 1.25
C VAL A 142 3.99 -1.97 1.88
N LEU A 143 4.96 -2.21 2.76
CA LEU A 143 5.79 -1.18 3.38
C LEU A 143 7.13 -1.13 2.65
N GLY A 144 7.78 0.03 2.62
CA GLY A 144 9.12 0.17 2.04
C GLY A 144 9.14 0.34 0.52
N LEU A 145 7.96 0.32 -0.12
CA LEU A 145 7.86 0.60 -1.55
C LEU A 145 8.25 2.05 -1.84
N TYR A 146 9.29 2.25 -2.64
CA TYR A 146 9.62 3.57 -3.17
C TYR A 146 8.88 3.79 -4.49
N ALA A 147 7.87 4.67 -4.49
CA ALA A 147 7.07 4.99 -5.67
C ALA A 147 7.41 6.37 -6.26
N GLY A 148 8.55 6.97 -5.88
CA GLY A 148 9.07 8.24 -6.41
C GLY A 148 8.73 9.49 -5.61
N GLY A 149 7.93 9.37 -4.54
CA GLY A 149 7.68 10.44 -3.59
C GLY A 149 8.83 10.62 -2.58
N SER A 150 9.01 11.85 -2.10
CA SER A 150 9.98 12.17 -1.03
C SER A 150 9.63 11.53 0.33
N SER A 151 8.38 11.08 0.47
CA SER A 151 7.86 10.41 1.67
C SER A 151 7.76 8.89 1.51
N ASP A 152 8.35 8.30 0.48
CA ASP A 152 8.19 6.87 0.19
C ASP A 152 9.34 6.04 0.74
N GLY A 153 9.10 4.73 0.90
CA GLY A 153 10.08 3.80 1.45
C GLY A 153 10.27 3.98 2.95
N THR A 154 11.40 4.57 3.34
CA THR A 154 11.77 4.82 4.73
C THR A 154 12.09 6.29 4.99
N ARG A 155 12.02 6.68 6.25
CA ARG A 155 12.42 7.98 6.77
C ARG A 155 13.58 7.80 7.75
N ASP A 156 14.55 8.69 7.67
CA ASP A 156 15.60 8.82 8.69
C ASP A 156 15.01 9.36 9.99
N MET A 157 15.17 8.60 11.06
CA MET A 157 14.76 8.96 12.42
C MET A 157 15.93 9.53 13.24
N GLY A 158 17.11 9.68 12.64
CA GLY A 158 18.35 10.07 13.29
C GLY A 158 19.16 8.86 13.75
N ASN A 159 20.42 9.11 14.12
CA ASN A 159 21.36 8.10 14.62
C ASN A 159 21.53 6.89 13.69
N GLY A 160 21.39 7.09 12.38
CA GLY A 160 21.50 6.03 11.38
C GLY A 160 20.31 5.07 11.33
N CYS A 161 19.19 5.39 11.98
CA CYS A 161 18.02 4.52 12.05
C CYS A 161 16.94 4.94 11.04
N GLN A 162 16.52 4.00 10.20
CA GLN A 162 15.49 4.20 9.17
C GLN A 162 14.20 3.50 9.57
N GLN A 163 13.04 4.13 9.33
CA GLN A 163 11.72 3.53 9.54
C GLN A 163 10.81 3.70 8.34
N TYR A 164 10.02 2.68 8.03
CA TYR A 164 8.94 2.76 7.04
C TYR A 164 7.98 3.90 7.40
N ASN A 165 7.69 4.73 6.40
CA ASN A 165 6.87 5.93 6.52
C ASN A 165 5.66 5.92 5.57
N SER A 166 5.57 4.92 4.71
CA SER A 166 4.56 4.79 3.67
C SER A 166 4.04 3.36 3.62
N VAL A 167 2.77 3.24 3.25
CA VAL A 167 2.07 1.97 3.11
C VAL A 167 1.31 2.01 1.80
N TYR A 168 1.48 0.97 1.00
CA TYR A 168 0.83 0.79 -0.28
C TYR A 168 -0.06 -0.45 -0.23
N ARG A 169 -1.08 -0.48 -1.09
CA ARG A 169 -1.95 -1.65 -1.27
C ARG A 169 -2.32 -1.78 -2.74
N TRP A 170 -2.55 -3.00 -3.19
CA TRP A 170 -3.01 -3.24 -4.55
C TRP A 170 -4.37 -2.57 -4.81
N ASP A 171 -4.49 -1.93 -5.97
CA ASP A 171 -5.72 -1.32 -6.49
C ASP A 171 -6.03 -1.93 -7.87
N ASP A 172 -7.10 -2.71 -7.95
CA ASP A 172 -7.52 -3.40 -9.17
C ASP A 172 -7.94 -2.47 -10.31
N ALA A 173 -8.43 -1.26 -9.98
CA ALA A 173 -8.90 -0.32 -11.00
C ALA A 173 -7.75 0.14 -11.90
N VAL A 174 -6.56 0.33 -11.32
CA VAL A 174 -5.33 0.69 -12.03
C VAL A 174 -4.44 -0.53 -12.31
N GLY A 175 -4.60 -1.62 -11.55
CA GLY A 175 -3.81 -2.84 -11.67
C GLY A 175 -2.38 -2.65 -11.13
N THR A 176 -2.21 -1.90 -10.04
CA THR A 176 -0.92 -1.64 -9.39
C THR A 176 -1.10 -1.24 -7.93
N PHE A 177 0.00 -1.06 -7.21
CA PHE A 177 0.01 -0.52 -5.86
C PHE A 177 -0.35 0.96 -5.85
N ARG A 178 -1.28 1.31 -4.98
CA ARG A 178 -1.64 2.68 -4.64
C ARG A 178 -1.31 2.97 -3.18
N LYS A 179 -0.90 4.20 -2.90
CA LYS A 179 -0.64 4.67 -1.54
C LYS A 179 -1.91 4.60 -0.70
N SER A 180 -1.81 4.06 0.50
CA SER A 180 -2.91 4.03 1.46
C SER A 180 -3.13 5.41 2.08
N ASP A 181 -4.36 5.70 2.49
CA ASP A 181 -4.68 6.90 3.28
C ASP A 181 -3.93 6.93 4.62
N GLU A 182 -3.87 8.10 5.26
CA GLU A 182 -3.08 8.30 6.49
C GLU A 182 -3.56 7.42 7.65
N ALA A 183 -4.86 7.20 7.81
CA ALA A 183 -5.40 6.41 8.92
C ALA A 183 -5.04 4.93 8.75
N THR A 184 -5.18 4.40 7.53
CA THR A 184 -4.75 3.05 7.17
C THR A 184 -3.25 2.88 7.34
N ARG A 185 -2.45 3.83 6.83
CA ARG A 185 -0.99 3.85 6.98
C ARG A 185 -0.58 3.76 8.45
N ASP A 186 -1.12 4.63 9.29
CA ASP A 186 -0.74 4.71 10.70
C ASP A 186 -1.12 3.46 11.48
N ALA A 187 -2.29 2.86 11.17
CA ALA A 187 -2.72 1.61 11.77
C ALA A 187 -1.79 0.44 11.40
N VAL A 188 -1.40 0.32 10.12
CA VAL A 188 -0.49 -0.72 9.64
C VAL A 188 0.92 -0.56 10.22
N LEU A 189 1.47 0.66 10.21
CA LEU A 189 2.80 0.93 10.78
C LEU A 189 2.83 0.69 12.29
N ARG A 190 1.77 1.06 13.01
CA ARG A 190 1.64 0.76 14.44
C ARG A 190 1.69 -0.74 14.71
N TYR A 191 0.92 -1.52 13.94
CA TYR A 191 0.95 -2.97 14.04
C TYR A 191 2.36 -3.50 13.75
N PHE A 192 2.95 -3.14 12.60
CA PHE A 192 4.28 -3.58 12.19
C PHE A 192 5.32 -3.32 13.29
N TYR A 193 5.33 -2.10 13.85
CA TYR A 193 6.29 -1.72 14.87
C TYR A 193 6.02 -2.30 16.27
N SER A 194 4.84 -2.88 16.49
CA SER A 194 4.49 -3.55 17.74
C SER A 194 4.69 -5.06 17.69
N ALA A 195 4.50 -5.68 16.52
CA ALA A 195 4.39 -7.13 16.37
C ALA A 195 5.53 -7.76 15.57
N ILE A 196 6.19 -7.00 14.69
CA ILE A 196 7.17 -7.54 13.73
C ILE A 196 8.57 -6.98 14.02
N GLU A 197 8.70 -5.67 14.12
CA GLU A 197 9.99 -5.01 14.30
C GLU A 197 9.87 -3.91 15.36
N LYS A 198 10.86 -3.75 16.26
CA LYS A 198 10.80 -2.62 17.21
C LYS A 198 11.12 -1.29 16.52
N PRO A 199 10.43 -0.20 16.87
CA PRO A 199 10.74 1.12 16.31
C PRO A 199 12.11 1.60 16.77
N CYS A 200 12.70 2.54 16.02
CA CYS A 200 14.04 3.09 16.30
C CYS A 200 14.21 3.53 17.76
N ASN A 201 13.21 4.22 18.30
CA ASN A 201 13.25 4.79 19.65
C ASN A 201 13.08 3.75 20.77
N ALA A 202 12.86 2.47 20.43
CA ALA A 202 12.72 1.36 21.38
C ALA A 202 13.88 0.36 21.31
N ARG A 203 14.96 0.68 20.60
CA ARG A 203 16.19 -0.13 20.49
C ARG A 203 17.27 0.24 21.52
N GLU A 204 16.92 1.05 22.53
CA GLU A 204 17.76 1.34 23.70
C GLU A 204 17.66 0.26 24.78
#